data_AF-A0A960XDQ9-F1
#
_entry.id   AF-A0A960XDQ9-F1
#
_cell.length_a   1.000
_cell.length_b   1.000
_cell.length_c   1.000
_cell.angle_alpha   90.00
_cell.angle_beta   90.00
_cell.angle_gamma   90.00
#
_symmetry.space_group_name_H-M   'P 1'
#
loop_
_entity.id
_entity.type
_entity.pdbx_description
1 polymer ?
#
loop_
_entity_poly.entity_id
_entity_poly.type
_entity_poly.pdbx_seq_one_letter_code
_entity_poly.pdbx_strand_id
1 'polypeptide(L)'
;ITLLSLFIAPERGILFRYYRMLRFRWNCVSENILKSLWGREESFNEILSTHDVSRCYLLLVLWRLKHQGWLRYREGVYVLTSHGERRAKWIVRLHRLWEVYLADYLGVGEERVHCNAEEMEHILTKDLEKELVALLDNPKVDPHHQPIPDKVGGI
;
A
#
# COMPACT_ATOMS: atom_id res chain seq x y z
N ILE A 1 13.01 -1.84 -38.74
CA ILE A 1 12.86 -0.59 -37.95
C ILE A 1 11.49 -0.51 -37.24
N THR A 2 10.44 -1.19 -37.71
CA THR A 2 9.08 -1.19 -37.09
C THR A 2 8.89 -2.11 -35.87
N LEU A 3 9.63 -3.21 -35.75
CA LEU A 3 9.50 -4.12 -34.60
C LEU A 3 10.12 -3.55 -33.31
N LEU A 4 11.26 -2.85 -33.40
CA LEU A 4 11.92 -2.22 -32.24
C LEU A 4 11.04 -1.15 -31.58
N SER A 5 10.29 -0.37 -32.38
CA SER A 5 9.39 0.64 -31.85
C SER A 5 8.19 0.04 -31.10
N LEU A 6 7.76 -1.18 -31.43
CA LEU A 6 6.73 -1.91 -30.67
C LEU A 6 7.22 -2.33 -29.28
N PHE A 7 8.52 -2.56 -29.09
CA PHE A 7 9.07 -2.93 -27.78
C PHE A 7 9.41 -1.72 -26.91
N ILE A 8 9.89 -0.63 -27.52
CA ILE A 8 10.50 0.52 -26.83
C ILE A 8 9.57 1.76 -26.80
N ALA A 9 8.38 1.72 -27.41
CA ALA A 9 7.45 2.86 -27.32
C ALA A 9 7.03 3.13 -25.85
N PRO A 10 7.12 4.37 -25.36
CA PRO A 10 6.91 4.70 -23.94
C PRO A 10 5.48 4.42 -23.44
N GLU A 11 4.46 4.53 -24.31
CA GLU A 11 3.06 4.33 -23.91
C GLU A 11 2.47 2.96 -24.31
N ARG A 12 2.96 2.37 -25.40
CA ARG A 12 2.41 1.15 -26.01
C ARG A 12 3.40 -0.02 -26.05
N GLY A 13 4.64 0.21 -25.65
CA GLY A 13 5.70 -0.77 -25.71
C GLY A 13 5.59 -1.83 -24.62
N ILE A 14 5.81 -3.10 -25.00
CA ILE A 14 5.74 -4.24 -24.08
C ILE A 14 6.72 -4.09 -22.92
N LEU A 15 7.93 -3.56 -23.19
CA LEU A 15 8.95 -3.33 -22.15
C LEU A 15 8.51 -2.30 -21.12
N PHE A 16 7.94 -1.17 -21.55
CA PHE A 16 7.42 -0.14 -20.65
C PHE A 16 6.20 -0.63 -19.86
N ARG A 17 5.35 -1.48 -20.45
CA ARG A 17 4.27 -2.16 -19.70
C ARG A 17 4.82 -3.08 -18.62
N TYR A 18 5.80 -3.91 -18.95
CA TYR A 18 6.44 -4.81 -17.98
C TYR A 18 7.18 -4.04 -16.88
N TYR A 19 7.92 -2.99 -17.23
CA TYR A 19 8.58 -2.11 -16.26
C TYR A 19 7.57 -1.46 -15.30
N ARG A 20 6.47 -0.89 -15.82
CA ARG A 20 5.41 -0.31 -14.99
C ARG A 20 4.80 -1.34 -14.05
N MET A 21 4.54 -2.55 -14.55
CA MET A 21 4.02 -3.66 -13.75
C MET A 21 4.98 -4.03 -12.61
N LEU A 22 6.27 -4.22 -12.91
CA LEU A 22 7.28 -4.54 -11.88
C LEU A 22 7.40 -3.44 -10.84
N ARG A 23 7.42 -2.18 -11.27
CA ARG A 23 7.46 -1.01 -10.38
C ARG A 23 6.22 -0.92 -9.49
N PHE A 24 5.04 -1.20 -10.04
CA PHE A 24 3.80 -1.24 -9.28
C PHE A 24 3.84 -2.33 -8.21
N ARG A 25 4.16 -3.57 -8.58
CA ARG A 25 4.33 -4.69 -7.63
C ARG A 25 5.30 -4.35 -6.51
N TRP A 26 6.41 -3.68 -6.85
CA TRP A 26 7.38 -3.22 -5.87
C TRP A 26 6.78 -2.23 -4.87
N ASN A 27 6.01 -1.26 -5.36
CA ASN A 27 5.36 -0.29 -4.49
C ASN A 27 4.33 -0.98 -3.59
N CYS A 28 3.47 -1.87 -4.11
CA CYS A 28 2.51 -2.63 -3.30
C CYS A 28 3.18 -3.38 -2.15
N VAL A 29 4.24 -4.13 -2.44
CA VAL A 29 4.97 -4.88 -1.40
C VAL A 29 5.60 -3.92 -0.37
N SER A 30 6.15 -2.80 -0.83
CA SER A 30 6.71 -1.79 0.08
C SER A 30 5.63 -1.22 1.01
N GLU A 31 4.44 -0.95 0.47
CA GLU A 31 3.31 -0.42 1.21
C GLU A 31 2.72 -1.44 2.19
N ASN A 32 2.61 -2.71 1.78
CA ASN A 32 2.16 -3.79 2.65
C ASN A 32 3.10 -4.02 3.84
N ILE A 33 4.41 -3.92 3.63
CA ILE A 33 5.39 -3.98 4.73
C ILE A 33 5.23 -2.78 5.68
N LEU A 34 5.03 -1.58 5.14
CA LEU A 34 4.78 -0.40 6.00
C LEU A 34 3.48 -0.56 6.79
N LYS A 35 2.43 -1.08 6.15
CA LYS A 35 1.13 -1.38 6.77
C LYS A 35 1.26 -2.41 7.89
N SER A 36 1.99 -3.51 7.68
CA SER A 36 2.17 -4.56 8.70
C SER A 36 2.94 -4.08 9.93
N LEU A 37 3.92 -3.20 9.72
CA LEU A 37 4.72 -2.58 10.79
C LEU A 37 4.00 -1.45 11.54
N TRP A 38 2.76 -1.11 11.18
CA TRP A 38 2.07 -0.01 11.86
C TRP A 38 1.73 -0.38 13.31
N GLY A 39 2.38 0.31 14.25
CA GLY A 39 2.24 0.03 15.69
C GLY A 39 2.96 -1.24 16.16
N ARG A 40 3.85 -1.81 15.34
CA ARG A 40 4.61 -3.03 15.63
C ARG A 40 6.08 -2.86 15.26
N GLU A 41 6.93 -3.65 15.89
CA GLU A 41 8.34 -3.81 15.54
C GLU A 41 8.56 -5.27 15.19
N GLU A 42 9.08 -5.56 14.00
CA GLU A 42 9.20 -6.94 13.52
C GLU A 42 10.63 -7.23 13.06
N SER A 43 11.10 -8.42 13.39
CA SER A 43 12.33 -8.98 12.87
C SER A 43 12.20 -9.35 11.39
N PHE A 44 13.33 -9.53 10.72
CA PHE A 44 13.35 -9.93 9.31
C PHE A 44 12.55 -11.22 9.05
N ASN A 45 12.63 -12.20 9.96
CA ASN A 45 11.96 -13.49 9.78
C ASN A 45 10.44 -13.39 9.98
N GLU A 46 9.98 -12.53 10.90
CA GLU A 46 8.55 -12.28 11.08
C GLU A 46 7.96 -11.64 9.83
N ILE A 47 8.59 -10.58 9.30
CA ILE A 47 8.17 -9.94 8.04
C ILE A 47 8.16 -10.96 6.90
N LEU A 48 9.18 -11.83 6.81
CA LEU A 48 9.23 -12.87 5.77
C LEU A 48 8.10 -13.91 5.91
N SER A 49 7.63 -14.18 7.12
CA SER A 49 6.57 -15.16 7.36
C SER A 49 5.17 -14.63 7.04
N THR A 50 4.97 -13.32 7.16
CA THR A 50 3.67 -12.66 6.92
C THR A 50 3.48 -12.26 5.45
N HIS A 51 4.56 -12.08 4.70
CA HIS A 51 4.52 -11.63 3.32
C HIS A 51 5.00 -12.72 2.35
N ASP A 52 4.20 -13.04 1.34
CA ASP A 52 4.54 -14.03 0.30
C ASP A 52 5.56 -13.46 -0.71
N VAL A 53 6.82 -13.35 -0.27
CA VAL A 53 7.93 -12.83 -1.07
C VAL A 53 9.21 -13.63 -0.85
N SER A 54 10.07 -13.67 -1.88
CA SER A 54 11.38 -14.31 -1.73
C SER A 54 12.28 -13.52 -0.76
N ARG A 55 13.13 -14.24 -0.02
CA ARG A 55 14.09 -13.66 0.93
C ARG A 55 14.96 -12.55 0.32
N CYS A 56 15.48 -12.80 -0.88
CA CYS A 56 16.32 -11.83 -1.59
C CYS A 56 15.54 -10.57 -1.97
N TYR A 57 14.29 -10.74 -2.41
CA TYR A 57 13.43 -9.60 -2.75
C TYR A 57 13.08 -8.77 -1.52
N LEU A 58 12.75 -9.43 -0.40
CA LEU A 58 12.49 -8.73 0.87
C LEU A 58 13.71 -7.91 1.33
N LEU A 59 14.92 -8.47 1.26
CA LEU A 59 16.15 -7.74 1.58
C LEU A 59 16.31 -6.48 0.73
N LEU A 60 16.04 -6.56 -0.57
CA LEU A 60 16.10 -5.40 -1.47
C LEU A 60 15.06 -4.34 -1.12
N VAL A 61 13.82 -4.75 -0.81
CA VAL A 61 12.74 -3.84 -0.43
C VAL A 61 13.05 -3.16 0.91
N LEU A 62 13.45 -3.92 1.93
CA LEU A 62 13.81 -3.37 3.25
C LEU A 62 15.01 -2.44 3.18
N TRP A 63 16.03 -2.80 2.40
CA TRP A 63 17.19 -1.93 2.15
C TRP A 63 16.75 -0.59 1.55
N ARG A 64 15.89 -0.63 0.53
CA ARG A 64 15.33 0.58 -0.10
C ARG A 64 14.49 1.40 0.88
N LEU A 65 13.58 0.77 1.62
CA LEU A 65 12.71 1.44 2.59
C LEU A 65 13.52 2.14 3.69
N LYS A 66 14.61 1.51 4.15
CA LYS A 66 15.58 2.11 5.07
C LYS A 66 16.28 3.31 4.42
N HIS A 67 16.79 3.18 3.19
CA HIS A 67 17.47 4.26 2.49
C HIS A 67 16.58 5.46 2.17
N GLN A 68 15.30 5.23 1.92
CA GLN A 68 14.30 6.29 1.72
C GLN A 68 13.82 6.91 3.04
N GLY A 69 14.27 6.40 4.18
CA GLY A 69 13.94 6.94 5.50
C GLY A 69 12.54 6.57 6.00
N TRP A 70 11.88 5.55 5.44
CA TRP A 70 10.61 5.04 5.97
C TRP A 70 10.82 4.08 7.13
N LEU A 71 11.93 3.33 7.12
CA LEU A 71 12.29 2.35 8.13
C LEU A 71 13.59 2.69 8.82
N ARG A 72 13.70 2.20 10.06
CA ARG A 72 14.90 2.19 10.87
C ARG A 72 15.11 0.77 11.39
N TYR A 73 16.37 0.35 11.47
CA TYR A 73 16.73 -0.96 12.01
C TYR A 73 17.44 -0.75 13.36
N ARG A 74 16.94 -1.36 14.43
CA ARG A 74 17.51 -1.31 15.78
C ARG A 74 17.30 -2.64 16.47
N GLU A 75 18.31 -3.08 17.22
CA GLU A 75 18.18 -4.25 18.13
C GLU A 75 17.64 -5.53 17.47
N GLY A 76 17.92 -5.74 16.18
CA GLY A 76 17.46 -6.93 15.46
C GLY A 76 16.13 -6.77 14.73
N VAL A 77 15.40 -5.68 14.96
CA VAL A 77 14.05 -5.42 14.43
C VAL A 77 13.98 -4.18 13.52
N TYR A 78 12.98 -4.18 12.63
CA TYR A 78 12.62 -3.04 11.79
C TYR A 78 11.48 -2.26 12.43
N VAL A 79 11.64 -0.94 12.45
CA VAL A 79 10.70 0.01 13.07
C VAL A 79 10.38 1.11 12.07
N LEU A 80 9.12 1.56 12.02
CA LEU A 80 8.72 2.70 11.22
C LEU A 80 9.41 3.98 11.74
N THR A 81 9.88 4.82 10.82
CA THR A 81 10.18 6.22 11.17
C THR A 81 8.87 7.00 11.23
N SER A 82 8.90 8.25 11.72
CA SER A 82 7.71 9.12 11.68
C SER A 82 7.18 9.33 10.25
N HIS A 83 8.05 9.26 9.23
CA HIS A 83 7.62 9.31 7.83
C HIS A 83 7.00 7.97 7.37
N GLY A 84 7.58 6.84 7.80
CA GLY A 84 7.02 5.49 7.62
C GLY A 84 5.61 5.38 8.19
N GLU A 85 5.45 5.82 9.44
CA GLU A 85 4.19 5.78 10.17
C GLU A 85 3.09 6.60 9.49
N ARG A 86 3.43 7.81 9.03
CA ARG A 86 2.52 8.64 8.23
C ARG A 86 2.03 7.93 6.96
N ARG A 87 2.89 7.15 6.29
CA ARG A 87 2.52 6.41 5.09
C ARG A 87 1.68 5.19 5.39
N ALA A 88 2.09 4.40 6.37
CA ALA A 88 1.34 3.25 6.82
C ALA A 88 -0.09 3.65 7.23
N LYS A 89 -0.22 4.71 8.03
CA LYS A 89 -1.50 5.29 8.44
C LYS A 89 -2.34 5.74 7.23
N TRP A 90 -1.73 6.33 6.21
CA TRP A 90 -2.43 6.73 4.99
C TRP A 90 -2.93 5.53 4.19
N ILE A 91 -2.13 4.47 4.04
CA ILE A 91 -2.53 3.23 3.35
C ILE A 91 -3.72 2.57 4.07
N VAL A 92 -3.65 2.46 5.41
CA VAL A 92 -4.76 1.91 6.21
C VAL A 92 -6.02 2.77 6.09
N ARG A 93 -5.88 4.10 6.03
CA ARG A 93 -7.01 5.00 5.79
C ARG A 93 -7.66 4.73 4.43
N LEU A 94 -6.88 4.58 3.37
CA LEU A 94 -7.38 4.28 2.03
C LEU A 94 -8.10 2.93 1.99
N HIS A 95 -7.50 1.90 2.59
CA HIS A 95 -8.09 0.58 2.75
C HIS A 95 -9.50 0.66 3.35
N ARG A 96 -9.61 1.29 4.52
CA ARG A 96 -10.89 1.40 5.25
C ARG A 96 -11.93 2.24 4.51
N LEU A 97 -11.53 3.36 3.90
CA LEU A 97 -12.45 4.16 3.08
C LEU A 97 -12.99 3.34 1.91
N TRP A 98 -12.16 2.48 1.32
CA TRP A 98 -12.59 1.61 0.24
C TRP A 98 -13.52 0.49 0.74
N GLU A 99 -13.24 -0.12 1.89
CA GLU A 99 -14.16 -1.09 2.52
C GLU A 99 -15.54 -0.49 2.74
N VAL A 100 -15.62 0.74 3.28
CA VAL A 100 -16.90 1.46 3.46
C VAL A 100 -17.60 1.67 2.11
N TYR A 101 -16.88 2.14 1.09
CA TYR A 101 -17.45 2.31 -0.25
C TYR A 101 -18.02 1.00 -0.83
N LEU A 102 -17.27 -0.10 -0.71
CA LEU A 102 -17.71 -1.41 -1.21
C LEU A 102 -18.93 -1.94 -0.45
N ALA A 103 -18.96 -1.75 0.88
CA ALA A 103 -20.08 -2.17 1.71
C ALA A 103 -21.34 -1.35 1.40
N ASP A 104 -21.23 -0.01 1.47
CA ASP A 104 -22.39 0.88 1.42
C ASP A 104 -22.98 1.03 0.01
N TYR A 105 -22.13 1.12 -1.02
CA TYR A 105 -22.58 1.42 -2.38
C TYR A 105 -22.69 0.19 -3.29
N LEU A 106 -21.90 -0.85 -3.03
CA LEU A 106 -21.89 -2.06 -3.87
C LEU A 106 -22.49 -3.28 -3.16
N GLY A 107 -22.86 -3.17 -1.88
CA GLY A 107 -23.45 -4.27 -1.11
C GLY A 107 -22.52 -5.49 -0.99
N VAL A 108 -21.20 -5.26 -1.04
CA VAL A 108 -20.22 -6.33 -0.88
C VAL A 108 -20.22 -6.75 0.59
N GLY A 109 -20.38 -8.04 0.86
CA GLY A 109 -20.38 -8.57 2.22
C GLY A 109 -19.03 -8.42 2.92
N GLU A 110 -19.07 -8.31 4.25
CA GLU A 110 -17.91 -8.10 5.13
C GLU A 110 -16.74 -9.08 4.89
N GLU A 111 -17.01 -10.34 4.54
CA GLU A 111 -15.94 -11.31 4.25
C GLU A 111 -15.13 -10.96 2.98
N ARG A 112 -15.73 -10.24 2.04
CA ARG A 112 -15.13 -9.94 0.74
C ARG A 112 -14.61 -8.52 0.63
N VAL A 113 -15.13 -7.56 1.40
CA VAL A 113 -14.70 -6.15 1.32
C VAL A 113 -13.20 -6.02 1.59
N HIS A 114 -12.68 -6.77 2.56
CA HIS A 114 -11.27 -6.75 2.92
C HIS A 114 -10.36 -7.12 1.74
N CYS A 115 -10.58 -8.29 1.13
CA CYS A 115 -9.77 -8.75 -0.01
C CYS A 115 -9.84 -7.78 -1.20
N ASN A 116 -11.02 -7.24 -1.48
CA ASN A 116 -11.19 -6.26 -2.57
C ASN A 116 -10.50 -4.92 -2.25
N ALA A 117 -10.46 -4.52 -0.99
CA ALA A 117 -9.78 -3.31 -0.55
C ALA A 117 -8.25 -3.45 -0.58
N GLU A 118 -7.70 -4.61 -0.22
CA GLU A 118 -6.26 -4.88 -0.37
C GLU A 118 -5.77 -4.74 -1.82
N GLU A 119 -6.57 -5.14 -2.81
CA GLU A 119 -6.20 -5.01 -4.22
C GLU A 119 -6.19 -3.56 -4.71
N MET A 120 -7.05 -2.71 -4.13
CA MET A 120 -7.31 -1.36 -4.63
C MET A 120 -6.54 -0.27 -3.87
N GLU A 121 -6.19 -0.49 -2.60
CA GLU A 121 -5.61 0.56 -1.73
C GLU A 121 -4.35 1.21 -2.31
N HIS A 122 -3.53 0.45 -3.05
CA HIS A 122 -2.27 0.91 -3.66
C HIS A 122 -2.46 1.78 -4.92
N ILE A 123 -3.66 1.81 -5.47
CA ILE A 123 -4.01 2.55 -6.69
C ILE A 123 -4.66 3.89 -6.33
N LEU A 124 -5.24 4.00 -5.12
CA LEU A 124 -5.96 5.18 -4.69
C LEU A 124 -5.01 6.38 -4.49
N THR A 125 -5.32 7.47 -5.19
CA THR A 125 -4.56 8.72 -5.11
C THR A 125 -5.12 9.62 -4.01
N LYS A 126 -4.37 10.67 -3.64
CA LYS A 126 -4.85 11.68 -2.68
C LYS A 126 -6.09 12.42 -3.15
N ASP A 127 -6.31 12.52 -4.46
CA ASP A 127 -7.49 13.19 -5.00
C ASP A 127 -8.71 12.25 -4.96
N LEU A 128 -8.52 10.99 -5.31
CA LEU A 128 -9.55 9.95 -5.12
C LEU A 128 -9.92 9.78 -3.64
N GLU A 129 -8.95 9.88 -2.71
CA GLU A 129 -9.25 9.90 -1.28
C GLU A 129 -10.22 11.03 -0.91
N LYS A 130 -9.99 12.24 -1.42
CA LYS A 130 -10.87 13.38 -1.12
C LYS A 130 -12.27 13.17 -1.68
N GLU A 131 -12.36 12.65 -2.90
CA GLU A 131 -13.65 12.32 -3.54
C GLU A 131 -14.39 11.24 -2.76
N LEU A 132 -13.70 10.16 -2.34
CA LEU A 132 -14.27 9.11 -1.51
C LEU A 132 -14.77 9.64 -0.17
N VAL A 133 -13.96 10.44 0.53
CA VAL A 133 -14.35 11.03 1.82
C VAL A 133 -15.60 11.91 1.66
N ALA A 134 -15.70 12.69 0.59
CA ALA A 134 -16.86 13.52 0.32
C ALA A 134 -18.10 12.70 -0.03
N LEU A 135 -17.93 11.64 -0.84
CA LEU A 135 -19.01 10.75 -1.24
C LEU A 135 -19.58 9.95 -0.06
N LEU A 136 -18.72 9.53 0.87
CA LEU A 136 -19.09 8.74 2.04
C LEU A 136 -19.53 9.58 3.26
N ASP A 137 -19.69 10.90 3.10
CA ASP A 137 -20.01 11.84 4.19
C ASP A 137 -19.05 11.76 5.41
N ASN A 138 -17.75 11.66 5.13
CA ASN A 138 -16.66 11.65 6.13
C ASN A 138 -16.80 10.57 7.22
N PRO A 139 -16.81 9.28 6.84
CA PRO A 139 -17.01 8.17 7.77
C PRO A 139 -15.89 8.11 8.80
N LYS A 140 -16.22 7.64 10.01
CA LYS A 140 -15.29 7.52 11.14
C LYS A 140 -14.88 6.09 11.47
N VAL A 141 -15.67 5.12 11.02
CA VAL A 141 -15.45 3.70 11.24
C VAL A 141 -15.63 2.94 9.93
N ASP A 142 -14.92 1.83 9.80
CA ASP A 142 -15.11 0.88 8.70
C ASP A 142 -16.25 -0.11 9.03
N PRO A 143 -16.66 -0.98 8.07
CA PRO A 143 -17.70 -2.00 8.30
C PRO A 143 -17.34 -2.98 9.44
N HIS A 144 -16.05 -3.10 9.77
CA HIS A 144 -15.55 -3.94 10.87
C HIS A 144 -15.45 -3.20 12.20
N HIS A 145 -16.04 -2.00 12.31
CA HIS A 145 -16.06 -1.15 13.49
C HIS A 145 -14.66 -0.65 13.95
N GLN A 146 -13.67 -0.65 13.06
CA GLN A 146 -12.35 -0.10 13.35
C GLN A 146 -12.28 1.38 12.96
N PRO A 147 -11.58 2.22 13.73
CA PRO A 147 -11.57 3.66 13.51
C PRO A 147 -10.80 4.02 12.24
N ILE A 148 -11.37 4.80 11.34
CA ILE A 148 -10.66 5.29 10.14
C ILE A 148 -9.58 6.28 10.59
N PRO A 149 -8.28 6.02 10.31
CA PRO A 149 -7.21 6.90 10.77
C PRO A 149 -7.40 8.30 10.20
N ASP A 150 -7.19 9.33 11.02
CA ASP A 150 -7.31 10.72 10.56
C ASP A 150 -6.38 11.03 9.39
N LYS A 151 -6.79 12.00 8.58
CA LYS A 151 -5.96 12.53 7.50
C LYS A 151 -4.61 12.93 8.06
N VAL A 152 -3.58 12.32 7.51
CA VAL A 152 -2.22 12.61 7.92
C VAL A 152 -1.88 14.00 7.40
N GLY A 153 -1.84 14.99 8.31
CA GLY A 153 -1.43 16.35 7.98
C GLY A 153 0.03 16.42 7.51
N GLY A 154 0.28 17.18 6.46
CA GLY A 154 1.62 17.60 6.04
C GLY A 154 2.34 16.68 5.04
N ILE A 155 2.52 17.19 3.81
CA ILE A 155 3.82 17.22 3.14
C ILE A 155 4.08 18.69 2.84
#